data_AF-A0A6V7IFS5-F1
#
_entry.id   AF-A0A6V7IFS5-F1
#
_cell.length_a   1.000
_cell.length_b   1.000
_cell.length_c   1.000
_cell.angle_alpha   90.00
_cell.angle_beta   90.00
_cell.angle_gamma   90.00
#
_symmetry.space_group_name_H-M   'P 1'
#
loop_
_entity.id
_entity.type
_entity.pdbx_description
1 polymer ?
#
loop_
_entity_poly.entity_id
_entity_poly.type
_entity_poly.pdbx_seq_one_letter_code
_entity_poly.pdbx_strand_id
1 'polypeptide(L)' 'VDNRSVPVLAKWQREYTIKTVLQELRRLMTLKENMKLSQPPEGSTF' A
#
# COMPACT_ATOMS: atom_id res chain seq x y z
N VAL A 1 -1.43 -8.08 -8.48
CA VAL A 1 -0.67 -7.09 -7.68
C VAL A 1 0.69 -6.94 -8.34
N ASP A 2 1.04 -5.76 -8.85
CA ASP A 2 2.41 -5.54 -9.35
C ASP A 2 3.33 -5.31 -8.14
N ASN A 3 4.30 -6.20 -7.95
CA ASN A 3 5.24 -6.12 -6.83
C ASN A 3 6.04 -4.81 -6.86
N ARG A 4 6.23 -4.19 -8.03
CA ARG A 4 6.94 -2.91 -8.17
C ARG A 4 6.18 -1.74 -7.55
N SER A 5 4.85 -1.85 -7.40
CA SER A 5 4.01 -0.81 -6.82
C SER A 5 4.10 -0.77 -5.28
N VAL A 6 4.54 -1.87 -4.64
CA VAL A 6 4.59 -2.00 -3.19
C VAL A 6 5.99 -2.49 -2.79
N PRO A 7 6.95 -1.59 -2.50
CA PRO A 7 8.36 -1.92 -2.30
C PRO A 7 8.63 -3.01 -1.25
N VAL A 8 7.85 -3.03 -0.16
CA VAL A 8 7.99 -4.04 0.91
C VAL A 8 7.68 -5.46 0.42
N LEU A 9 6.83 -5.62 -0.59
CA LEU A 9 6.52 -6.90 -1.21
C LEU A 9 7.55 -7.28 -2.27
N ALA A 10 8.09 -6.32 -3.02
CA ALA A 10 9.16 -6.57 -3.99
C ALA A 10 10.47 -7.03 -3.34
N LYS A 11 10.79 -6.55 -2.14
CA LYS A 11 12.03 -6.84 -1.41
C LYS A 11 11.74 -7.52 -0.06
N TRP A 12 10.84 -8.49 -0.07
CA TRP A 12 10.41 -9.17 1.16
C TRP A 12 11.59 -9.72 1.97
N GLN A 13 11.63 -9.41 3.26
CA GLN A 13 12.58 -9.95 4.23
C GLN A 13 11.85 -10.82 5.23
N ARG A 14 12.51 -11.86 5.75
CA ARG A 14 11.90 -12.81 6.70
C ARG A 14 11.45 -12.12 7.99
N GLU A 15 12.13 -11.07 8.43
CA GLU A 15 11.74 -10.34 9.64
C GLU A 15 10.52 -9.43 9.45
N TYR A 16 10.06 -9.22 8.21
CA TYR A 16 8.89 -8.38 7.98
C TYR A 16 7.62 -9.02 8.52
N THR A 17 6.78 -8.17 9.11
CA THR A 17 5.53 -8.56 9.76
C THR A 17 4.34 -7.99 9.00
N ILE A 18 3.14 -8.46 9.32
CA ILE A 18 1.89 -7.85 8.82
C ILE A 18 1.86 -6.35 9.15
N LYS A 19 2.36 -5.95 10.33
CA LYS A 19 2.47 -4.54 10.71
C LYS A 19 3.33 -3.75 9.73
N THR A 20 4.48 -4.30 9.29
CA THR A 20 5.36 -3.67 8.30
C THR A 20 4.62 -3.42 6.98
N VAL A 21 3.85 -4.39 6.51
CA VAL A 21 3.06 -4.27 5.27
C VAL A 21 1.99 -3.18 5.40
N LEU A 22 1.21 -3.19 6.48
CA LEU A 22 0.15 -2.21 6.70
C LEU A 22 0.69 -0.78 6.86
N GLN A 23 1.84 -0.61 7.53
CA GLN A 23 2.50 0.68 7.66
C GLN A 23 2.97 1.22 6.30
N GLU A 24 3.55 0.36 5.45
CA GLU A 24 4.01 0.76 4.14
C GLU A 24 2.83 1.12 3.22
N LEU A 25 1.73 0.34 3.24
CA LEU A 25 0.51 0.68 2.50
C LEU A 25 -0.05 2.04 2.92
N ARG A 26 -0.12 2.31 4.23
CA ARG A 26 -0.54 3.63 4.74
C ARG A 26 0.38 4.74 4.26
N ARG A 27 1.71 4.52 4.26
CA ARG A 27 2.68 5.48 3.73
C ARG A 27 2.41 5.76 2.25
N LEU A 28 2.22 4.72 1.42
CA LEU A 28 1.93 4.84 0.00
C LEU A 28 0.64 5.64 -0.28
N MET A 29 -0.41 5.47 0.53
CA MET A 29 -1.65 6.27 0.41
C MET A 29 -1.42 7.77 0.62
N THR A 30 -0.38 8.16 1.38
CA THR A 30 -0.04 9.58 1.65
C THR A 30 0.94 10.19 0.65
N LEU A 31 1.42 9.44 -0.35
CA LEU A 31 2.30 9.99 -1.37
C LEU A 31 1.58 11.05 -2.22
N LYS A 32 2.31 12.06 -2.70
CA LYS A 32 1.74 13.22 -3.42
C LYS A 32 0.95 12.81 -4.65
N GLU A 33 1.44 11.79 -5.34
CA GLU A 33 0.83 11.17 -6.52
C GLU A 33 -0.44 10.37 -6.18
N ASN A 34 -0.55 9.81 -4.96
CA ASN A 34 -1.65 8.93 -4.57
C ASN A 34 -2.74 9.66 -3.78
N MET A 35 -2.38 10.66 -2.97
CA MET A 35 -3.32 11.38 -2.10
C MET A 35 -4.42 12.13 -2.86
N LYS A 36 -4.20 12.42 -4.15
CA LYS A 36 -5.13 13.15 -5.01
C LYS A 36 -6.03 12.24 -5.85
N LEU A 37 -5.86 10.93 -5.76
CA LEU A 37 -6.69 9.97 -6.50
C LEU A 37 -8.11 9.99 -5.94
N SER A 38 -9.10 10.05 -6.83
CA SER A 38 -10.51 9.89 -6.47
C SER A 38 -10.72 8.52 -5.82
N GLN A 39 -11.27 8.49 -4.61
CA GLN A 39 -11.65 7.26 -3.94
C GLN A 39 -13.04 6.80 -4.42
N PRO A 40 -13.29 5.49 -4.48
CA PRO A 40 -14.65 4.99 -4.64
C PRO A 40 -15.51 5.37 -3.42
N PRO A 41 -16.85 5.29 -3.53
CA PRO A 41 -17.74 5.46 -2.39
C PRO A 41 -17.35 4.53 -1.23
N GLU A 42 -17.43 5.04 0.00
CA GLU A 42 -17.20 4.24 1.20
C GLU A 42 -18.14 3.03 1.23
N GLY A 43 -17.62 1.84 1.56
CA GLY A 43 -18.37 0.59 1.56
C GLY A 43 -18.42 -0.15 0.21
N SER A 44 -17.77 0.36 -0.85
CA SER A 44 -17.62 -0.36 -2.11
C SER A 44 -16.79 -1.65 -1.93
N THR A 45 -17.18 -2.74 -2.59
CA THR A 45 -16.44 -4.01 -2.61
C THR A 45 -15.75 -4.22 -3.96
N PHE A 46 -14.61 -4.91 -3.95
CA PHE A 46 -13.87 -5.29 -5.17
C PHE A 46 -14.55 -6.41 -5.95
#